data_AF-A0A6I0F095-F1
#
_entry.id   AF-A0A6I0F095-F1
#
_cell.length_a   1.000
_cell.length_b   1.000
_cell.length_c   1.000
_cell.angle_alpha   90.00
_cell.angle_beta   90.00
_cell.angle_gamma   90.00
#
_symmetry.space_group_name_H-M   'P 1'
#
loop_
_entity.id
_entity.type
_entity.pdbx_description
1 polymer ?
#
loop_
_entity_poly.entity_id
_entity_poly.type
_entity_poly.pdbx_seq_one_letter_code
_entity_poly.pdbx_strand_id
1 'polypeptide(L)'
;MRVSFPYMGTTVVYKKLLELLGHEVIMPPKPSQHTINLGVKYSPEFACFPMKVITGSYLQAAELGAEVIITSGGHGPCRAGFYEQVHRRILKEEGFDIDFIVFNSMFRDSKQFFKNIMKLKGNSSWLKVGQSLFMVYDMIRKLDKLEKRVQKIRAYEIKKGEATRVWDIIQNQFDRANCKGSIQKAFYDGSQQLDQIKTYNVNEKEKMRIGIVGEIYVVMEASINMKMEELLGNLGAEVERSQYLSQWVAYNALPAFINQTHEVEILKKGEPYIPINIGGHAKQTVGHIVDYSQRGFDGVIHLMPFGCLPELVSQSIIPKISQSLNIPVLTLSIDEQSGTANSLTRVEAFIDLIKGKRIKKIS
;
A
#
# COMPACT_ATOMS: atom_id res chain seq x y z
N MET A 1 16.55 17.92 10.62
CA MET A 1 16.53 16.68 11.42
C MET A 1 16.90 15.54 10.51
N ARG A 2 17.47 14.46 11.05
CA ARG A 2 17.66 13.20 10.32
C ARG A 2 16.39 12.37 10.48
N VAL A 3 15.58 12.31 9.44
CA VAL A 3 14.21 11.78 9.50
C VAL A 3 14.08 10.45 8.76
N SER A 4 13.28 9.54 9.30
CA SER A 4 12.86 8.31 8.62
C SER A 4 11.33 8.14 8.68
N PHE A 5 10.82 7.10 8.04
CA PHE A 5 9.39 6.80 7.87
C PHE A 5 9.19 5.29 7.66
N PRO A 6 7.97 4.73 7.77
CA PRO A 6 7.75 3.31 7.45
C PRO A 6 7.94 3.02 5.96
N TYR A 7 8.64 1.94 5.61
CA TYR A 7 8.77 1.51 4.22
C TYR A 7 7.44 0.89 3.74
N MET A 8 6.74 1.58 2.83
CA MET A 8 5.45 1.15 2.28
C MET A 8 5.20 1.70 0.88
N GLY A 9 5.08 0.84 -0.11
CA GLY A 9 4.72 1.23 -1.48
C GLY A 9 5.78 2.14 -2.11
N THR A 10 5.35 3.18 -2.83
CA THR A 10 6.26 4.06 -3.59
C THR A 10 6.97 5.08 -2.69
N THR A 11 7.92 4.63 -1.89
CA THR A 11 8.59 5.42 -0.84
C THR A 11 9.31 6.68 -1.31
N VAL A 12 9.61 6.76 -2.61
CA VAL A 12 10.27 7.90 -3.24
C VAL A 12 9.53 9.23 -2.99
N VAL A 13 8.21 9.18 -2.86
CA VAL A 13 7.37 10.37 -2.63
C VAL A 13 7.50 10.91 -1.21
N TYR A 14 7.63 10.02 -0.21
CA TYR A 14 7.85 10.42 1.17
C TYR A 14 9.24 11.04 1.31
N LYS A 15 10.26 10.37 0.75
CA LYS A 15 11.62 10.91 0.68
C LYS A 15 11.62 12.31 0.05
N LYS A 16 11.00 12.47 -1.13
CA LYS A 16 10.97 13.74 -1.84
C LYS A 16 10.32 14.86 -1.03
N LEU A 17 9.19 14.59 -0.36
CA LEU A 17 8.54 15.58 0.49
C LEU A 17 9.46 16.08 1.60
N LEU A 18 10.13 15.17 2.29
CA LEU A 18 10.99 15.49 3.43
C LEU A 18 12.27 16.23 3.00
N GLU A 19 12.90 15.81 1.89
CA GLU A 19 14.03 16.51 1.28
C GLU A 19 13.65 17.93 0.87
N LEU A 20 12.50 18.12 0.21
CA LEU A 20 12.03 19.45 -0.19
C LEU A 20 11.79 20.36 1.01
N LEU A 21 11.35 19.82 2.15
CA LEU A 21 11.20 20.56 3.40
C LEU A 21 12.53 20.82 4.12
N GLY A 22 13.65 20.30 3.62
CA GLY A 22 15.01 20.55 4.09
C GLY A 22 15.52 19.56 5.14
N HIS A 23 14.92 18.37 5.24
CA HIS A 23 15.40 17.32 6.14
C HIS A 23 16.39 16.38 5.44
N GLU A 24 17.30 15.82 6.22
CA GLU A 24 18.12 14.70 5.78
C GLU A 24 17.30 13.43 5.94
N VAL A 25 17.07 12.70 4.85
CA VAL A 25 16.24 11.50 4.86
C VAL A 25 17.10 10.26 5.04
N ILE A 26 16.91 9.58 6.17
CA ILE A 26 17.42 8.24 6.42
C ILE A 26 16.41 7.25 5.83
N MET A 27 16.68 6.84 4.59
CA MET A 27 15.81 5.92 3.87
C MET A 27 15.77 4.57 4.60
N PRO A 28 14.61 4.11 5.10
CA PRO A 28 14.52 2.79 5.70
C PRO A 28 14.89 1.73 4.64
N PRO A 29 15.59 0.65 5.01
CA PRO A 29 15.83 -0.43 4.07
C PRO A 29 14.51 -1.07 3.66
N LYS A 30 14.45 -1.57 2.42
CA LYS A 30 13.33 -2.39 1.96
C LYS A 30 13.20 -3.60 2.89
N PRO A 31 12.00 -3.90 3.42
CA PRO A 31 11.81 -5.01 4.34
C PRO A 31 12.35 -6.32 3.75
N SER A 32 13.12 -7.01 4.58
CA SER A 32 13.75 -8.30 4.28
C SER A 32 13.40 -9.30 5.38
N GLN A 33 13.81 -10.56 5.22
CA GLN A 33 13.67 -11.54 6.30
C GLN A 33 14.39 -11.07 7.59
N HIS A 34 15.51 -10.36 7.46
CA HIS A 34 16.20 -9.77 8.59
C HIS A 34 15.34 -8.72 9.31
N THR A 35 14.69 -7.82 8.55
CA THR A 35 13.72 -6.84 9.08
C THR A 35 12.58 -7.53 9.83
N ILE A 36 12.01 -8.58 9.24
CA ILE A 36 10.92 -9.35 9.86
C ILE A 36 11.39 -10.00 11.16
N ASN A 37 12.57 -10.63 11.17
CA ASN A 37 13.14 -11.29 12.33
C ASN A 37 13.40 -10.31 13.49
N LEU A 38 13.91 -9.11 13.21
CA LEU A 38 14.02 -8.04 14.20
C LEU A 38 12.65 -7.66 14.77
N GLY A 39 11.67 -7.48 13.88
CA GLY A 39 10.28 -7.22 14.25
C GLY A 39 9.69 -8.25 15.21
N VAL A 40 9.86 -9.54 14.90
CA VAL A 40 9.43 -10.66 15.74
C VAL A 40 10.10 -10.63 17.10
N LYS A 41 11.41 -10.40 17.13
CA LYS A 41 12.22 -10.46 18.36
C LYS A 41 11.76 -9.43 19.40
N TYR A 42 11.40 -8.23 18.95
CA TYR A 42 11.16 -7.09 19.86
C TYR A 42 9.70 -6.71 20.04
N SER A 43 8.81 -7.18 19.16
CA SER A 43 7.40 -6.86 19.27
C SER A 43 6.66 -7.86 20.15
N PRO A 44 5.53 -7.46 20.77
CA PRO A 44 4.63 -8.41 21.41
C PRO A 44 4.19 -9.52 20.45
N GLU A 45 4.14 -10.76 20.93
CA GLU A 45 3.79 -11.94 20.12
C GLU A 45 2.44 -11.77 19.39
N PHE A 46 1.44 -11.27 20.10
CA PHE A 46 0.08 -11.02 19.59
C PHE A 46 -0.07 -9.70 18.80
N ALA A 47 1.02 -8.99 18.52
CA ALA A 47 0.97 -7.85 17.62
C ALA A 47 0.75 -8.32 16.18
N CYS A 48 -0.08 -7.60 15.43
CA CYS A 48 -0.33 -7.98 14.04
C CYS A 48 0.93 -7.79 13.18
N PHE A 49 1.03 -8.56 12.10
CA PHE A 49 2.23 -8.62 11.26
C PHE A 49 2.79 -7.24 10.82
N PRO A 50 1.99 -6.25 10.39
CA PRO A 50 2.47 -4.91 10.04
C PRO A 50 3.22 -4.22 11.19
N MET A 51 2.75 -4.36 12.43
CA MET A 51 3.41 -3.79 13.60
C MET A 51 4.85 -4.30 13.72
N LYS A 52 5.03 -5.62 13.55
CA LYS A 52 6.33 -6.29 13.63
C LYS A 52 7.27 -5.84 12.53
N VAL A 53 6.81 -5.86 11.28
CA VAL A 53 7.64 -5.41 10.15
C VAL A 53 8.08 -3.96 10.35
N ILE A 54 7.15 -3.08 10.74
CA ILE A 54 7.45 -1.67 10.99
C ILE A 54 8.43 -1.51 12.16
N THR A 55 8.29 -2.27 13.26
CA THR A 55 9.27 -2.30 14.36
C THR A 55 10.67 -2.62 13.83
N GLY A 56 10.80 -3.66 13.01
CA GLY A 56 12.08 -4.04 12.38
C GLY A 56 12.64 -2.92 11.50
N SER A 57 11.81 -2.31 10.65
CA SER A 57 12.23 -1.18 9.81
C SER A 57 12.70 0.03 10.63
N TYR A 58 12.04 0.30 11.77
CA TYR A 58 12.40 1.41 12.65
C TYR A 58 13.71 1.16 13.41
N LEU A 59 13.96 -0.06 13.86
CA LEU A 59 15.25 -0.43 14.45
C LEU A 59 16.39 -0.21 13.44
N GLN A 60 16.23 -0.70 12.21
CA GLN A 60 17.24 -0.49 11.16
C GLN A 60 17.41 0.98 10.80
N ALA A 61 16.32 1.76 10.76
CA ALA A 61 16.41 3.20 10.51
C ALA A 61 17.16 3.92 11.66
N ALA A 62 16.93 3.50 12.91
CA ALA A 62 17.62 4.05 14.08
C ALA A 62 19.12 3.71 14.06
N GLU A 63 19.49 2.47 13.68
CA GLU A 63 20.90 2.07 13.47
C GLU A 63 21.62 2.90 12.40
N LEU A 64 20.89 3.31 11.35
CA LEU A 64 21.40 4.22 10.31
C LEU A 64 21.48 5.70 10.78
N GLY A 65 21.04 5.98 12.00
CA GLY A 65 21.12 7.29 12.64
C GLY A 65 19.93 8.19 12.38
N ALA A 66 18.74 7.63 12.15
CA ALA A 66 17.51 8.41 12.24
C ALA A 66 17.36 9.00 13.65
N GLU A 67 16.91 10.24 13.75
CA GLU A 67 16.61 10.93 15.02
C GLU A 67 15.08 11.04 15.23
N VAL A 68 14.35 11.08 14.11
CA VAL A 68 12.89 11.28 14.11
C VAL A 68 12.23 10.33 13.13
N ILE A 69 11.18 9.65 13.58
CA ILE A 69 10.32 8.84 12.72
C ILE A 69 9.01 9.60 12.47
N ILE A 70 8.67 9.75 11.19
CA ILE A 70 7.41 10.32 10.74
C ILE A 70 6.50 9.17 10.33
N THR A 71 5.32 9.11 10.95
CA THR A 71 4.39 8.01 10.72
C THR A 71 2.94 8.49 10.77
N SER A 72 2.03 7.67 10.25
CA SER A 72 0.60 7.86 10.45
C SER A 72 0.17 7.19 11.75
N GLY A 73 -0.79 7.81 12.44
CA GLY A 73 -1.46 7.13 13.53
C GLY A 73 -2.68 6.35 13.05
N GLY A 74 -3.51 5.94 14.00
CA GLY A 74 -4.75 5.24 13.75
C GLY A 74 -5.85 5.72 14.69
N HIS A 75 -7.10 5.54 14.28
CA HIS A 75 -8.25 5.88 15.11
C HIS A 75 -9.24 4.73 15.12
N GLY A 76 -10.02 4.64 16.20
CA GLY A 76 -11.03 3.59 16.37
C GLY A 76 -10.43 2.31 16.97
N PRO A 77 -11.11 1.17 16.79
CA PRO A 77 -10.75 -0.06 17.49
C PRO A 77 -9.51 -0.76 16.92
N CYS A 78 -8.95 -0.28 15.82
CA CYS A 78 -7.68 -0.76 15.29
C CYS A 78 -6.50 -0.34 16.20
N ARG A 79 -5.63 -1.31 16.54
CA ARG A 79 -4.46 -1.09 17.40
C ARG A 79 -3.35 -0.24 16.77
N ALA A 80 -3.46 0.11 15.48
CA ALA A 80 -2.59 1.07 14.81
C ALA A 80 -2.47 2.41 15.57
N GLY A 81 -3.53 2.82 16.28
CA GLY A 81 -3.51 4.02 17.14
C GLY A 81 -2.50 3.97 18.29
N PHE A 82 -2.02 2.79 18.67
CA PHE A 82 -1.04 2.60 19.75
C PHE A 82 0.38 2.28 19.24
N TYR A 83 0.59 2.22 17.93
CA TYR A 83 1.88 1.83 17.35
C TYR A 83 3.00 2.73 17.85
N GLU A 84 2.82 4.06 17.81
CA GLU A 84 3.86 5.01 18.24
C GLU A 84 4.29 4.79 19.69
N GLN A 85 3.35 4.60 20.62
CA GLN A 85 3.67 4.38 22.03
C GLN A 85 4.51 3.12 22.23
N VAL A 86 4.13 2.03 21.55
CA VAL A 86 4.81 0.75 21.64
C VAL A 86 6.18 0.82 20.95
N HIS A 87 6.27 1.39 19.76
CA HIS A 87 7.53 1.58 19.03
C HIS A 87 8.51 2.46 19.80
N ARG A 88 8.04 3.58 20.37
CA ARG A 88 8.87 4.47 21.19
C ARG A 88 9.45 3.73 22.39
N ARG A 89 8.64 2.91 23.07
CA ARG A 89 9.10 2.12 24.20
C ARG A 89 10.16 1.08 23.78
N ILE A 90 9.89 0.32 22.74
CA ILE A 90 10.82 -0.70 22.21
C ILE A 90 12.16 -0.06 21.82
N LEU A 91 12.13 1.01 21.02
CA LEU A 91 13.34 1.69 20.57
C LEU A 91 14.16 2.23 21.75
N LYS A 92 13.49 2.81 22.75
CA LYS A 92 14.15 3.30 23.96
C LYS A 92 14.79 2.18 24.79
N GLU A 93 14.13 1.03 24.92
CA GLU A 93 14.67 -0.15 25.61
C GLU A 93 15.90 -0.71 24.88
N GLU A 94 15.93 -0.62 23.55
CA GLU A 94 17.10 -0.97 22.71
C GLU A 94 18.17 0.15 22.63
N GLY A 95 18.03 1.21 23.43
CA GLY A 95 19.03 2.28 23.54
C GLY A 95 18.96 3.37 22.46
N PHE A 96 17.89 3.39 21.65
CA PHE A 96 17.67 4.44 20.66
C PHE A 96 16.73 5.53 21.20
N ASP A 97 17.21 6.77 21.24
CA ASP A 97 16.37 7.93 21.57
C ASP A 97 15.80 8.54 20.28
N ILE A 98 14.66 8.00 19.86
CA ILE A 98 13.96 8.41 18.64
C ILE A 98 12.70 9.19 19.00
N ASP A 99 12.53 10.36 18.39
CA ASP A 99 11.28 11.09 18.49
C ASP A 99 10.30 10.70 17.38
N PHE A 100 9.00 10.84 17.65
CA PHE A 100 7.95 10.52 16.69
C PHE A 100 7.15 11.76 16.32
N ILE A 101 6.86 11.90 15.03
CA ILE A 101 5.87 12.84 14.51
C ILE A 101 4.75 12.02 13.90
N VAL A 102 3.61 11.96 14.62
CA VAL A 102 2.45 11.18 14.22
C VAL A 102 1.40 12.06 13.56
N PHE A 103 1.10 11.80 12.29
CA PHE A 103 -0.02 12.45 11.61
C PHE A 103 -1.30 11.65 11.81
N ASN A 104 -2.17 12.20 12.67
CA ASN A 104 -3.54 11.76 12.89
C ASN A 104 -4.53 12.56 12.03
N SER A 105 -5.82 12.22 12.10
CA SER A 105 -6.85 12.94 11.37
C SER A 105 -6.92 14.39 11.87
N MET A 106 -6.72 15.35 10.96
CA MET A 106 -6.76 16.78 11.27
C MET A 106 -8.11 17.24 11.86
N PHE A 107 -9.19 16.50 11.58
CA PHE A 107 -10.54 16.80 12.04
C PHE A 107 -10.77 16.44 13.51
N ARG A 108 -9.89 15.64 14.14
CA ARG A 108 -10.04 15.19 15.53
C ARG A 108 -9.14 15.95 16.50
N ASP A 109 -7.88 16.17 16.14
CA ASP A 109 -6.91 16.90 16.96
C ASP A 109 -6.13 17.91 16.11
N SER A 110 -6.81 19.00 15.77
CA SER A 110 -6.25 20.07 14.93
C SER A 110 -5.05 20.76 15.58
N LYS A 111 -5.02 20.84 16.93
CA LYS A 111 -3.93 21.47 17.69
C LYS A 111 -2.65 20.67 17.59
N GLN A 112 -2.71 19.36 17.87
CA GLN A 112 -1.53 18.50 17.76
C GLN A 112 -1.09 18.33 16.30
N PHE A 113 -2.05 18.25 15.37
CA PHE A 113 -1.75 18.20 13.93
C PHE A 113 -0.95 19.45 13.50
N PHE A 114 -1.41 20.65 13.86
CA PHE A 114 -0.70 21.88 13.52
C PHE A 114 0.67 21.98 14.20
N LYS A 115 0.80 21.52 15.45
CA LYS A 115 2.10 21.42 16.13
C LYS A 115 3.08 20.53 15.37
N ASN A 116 2.61 19.38 14.89
CA ASN A 116 3.42 18.45 14.08
C ASN A 116 3.79 19.05 12.73
N ILE A 117 2.87 19.77 12.07
CA ILE A 117 3.18 20.52 10.85
C ILE A 117 4.25 21.58 11.12
N MET A 118 4.16 22.35 12.20
CA MET A 118 5.15 23.37 12.54
C MET A 118 6.54 22.75 12.77
N LYS A 119 6.61 21.63 13.48
CA LYS A 119 7.84 20.88 13.69
C LYS A 119 8.43 20.34 12.38
N LEU A 120 7.58 19.77 11.52
CA LEU A 120 8.00 19.22 10.24
C LEU A 120 8.40 20.30 9.24
N LYS A 121 7.69 21.42 9.19
CA LYS A 121 8.01 22.57 8.34
C LYS A 121 9.38 23.15 8.72
N GLY A 122 9.69 23.22 10.02
CA GLY A 122 10.89 23.89 10.52
C GLY A 122 11.01 25.31 9.95
N ASN A 123 12.15 25.59 9.33
CA ASN A 123 12.46 26.90 8.74
C ASN A 123 11.87 27.13 7.34
N SER A 124 11.28 26.12 6.69
CA SER A 124 10.71 26.27 5.34
C SER A 124 9.51 27.23 5.33
N SER A 125 9.43 28.22 4.43
CA SER A 125 8.28 29.14 4.38
C SER A 125 6.96 28.40 4.08
N TRP A 126 5.81 28.95 4.49
CA TRP A 126 4.50 28.36 4.17
C TRP A 126 4.26 28.22 2.66
N LEU A 127 4.76 29.18 1.88
CA LEU A 127 4.75 29.10 0.42
C LEU A 127 5.51 27.87 -0.08
N LYS A 128 6.71 27.64 0.47
CA LYS A 128 7.52 26.46 0.13
C LYS A 128 6.81 25.16 0.52
N VAL A 129 6.21 25.10 1.72
CA VAL A 129 5.42 23.93 2.15
C VAL A 129 4.28 23.64 1.15
N GLY A 130 3.51 24.66 0.76
CA GLY A 130 2.43 24.51 -0.22
C GLY A 130 2.93 24.02 -1.58
N GLN A 131 4.03 24.60 -2.08
CA GLN A 131 4.68 24.18 -3.33
C GLN A 131 5.16 22.73 -3.26
N SER A 132 5.80 22.32 -2.16
CA SER A 132 6.27 20.94 -1.95
C SER A 132 5.11 19.95 -1.91
N LEU A 133 4.03 20.26 -1.19
CA LEU A 133 2.84 19.41 -1.11
C LEU A 133 2.17 19.26 -2.49
N PHE A 134 2.01 20.36 -3.24
CA PHE A 134 1.41 20.30 -4.58
C PHE A 134 2.28 19.47 -5.54
N MET A 135 3.59 19.68 -5.52
CA MET A 135 4.54 18.95 -6.35
C MET A 135 4.53 17.45 -6.03
N VAL A 136 4.56 17.08 -4.75
CA VAL A 136 4.53 15.68 -4.31
C VAL A 136 3.18 15.04 -4.63
N TYR A 137 2.07 15.76 -4.48
CA TYR A 137 0.76 15.22 -4.85
C TYR A 137 0.64 14.93 -6.35
N ASP A 138 1.15 15.83 -7.20
CA ASP A 138 1.27 15.59 -8.65
C ASP A 138 2.16 14.37 -8.95
N MET A 139 3.27 14.23 -8.24
CA MET A 139 4.17 13.08 -8.30
C MET A 139 3.47 11.76 -7.97
N ILE A 140 2.73 11.71 -6.85
CA ILE A 140 1.98 10.53 -6.40
C ILE A 140 0.95 10.13 -7.46
N ARG A 141 0.16 11.09 -7.98
CA ARG A 141 -0.86 10.79 -9.01
C ARG A 141 -0.26 10.21 -10.28
N LYS A 142 0.91 10.70 -10.69
CA LYS A 142 1.64 10.22 -11.88
C LYS A 142 2.23 8.84 -11.66
N LEU A 143 2.83 8.59 -10.51
CA LEU A 143 3.37 7.29 -10.13
C LEU A 143 2.25 6.24 -10.06
N ASP A 144 1.14 6.51 -9.39
CA ASP A 144 -0.01 5.59 -9.33
C ASP A 144 -0.56 5.27 -10.73
N LYS A 145 -0.59 6.25 -11.64
CA LYS A 145 -1.01 6.03 -13.02
C LYS A 145 -0.06 5.09 -13.77
N LEU A 146 1.25 5.24 -13.59
CA LEU A 146 2.26 4.37 -14.19
C LEU A 146 2.25 2.98 -13.55
N GLU A 147 2.10 2.89 -12.23
CA GLU A 147 2.01 1.62 -11.50
C GLU A 147 0.81 0.79 -11.95
N LYS A 148 -0.37 1.43 -12.11
CA LYS A 148 -1.57 0.79 -12.69
C LYS A 148 -1.34 0.26 -14.10
N ARG A 149 -0.47 0.90 -14.89
CA ARG A 149 -0.09 0.40 -16.22
C ARG A 149 0.83 -0.81 -16.11
N VAL A 150 1.84 -0.75 -15.23
CA VAL A 150 2.75 -1.87 -14.93
C VAL A 150 1.95 -3.13 -14.54
N GLN A 151 0.95 -2.97 -13.66
CA GLN A 151 0.07 -4.06 -13.22
C GLN A 151 -0.67 -4.77 -14.35
N LYS A 152 -1.06 -4.03 -15.40
CA LYS A 152 -1.72 -4.60 -16.60
C LYS A 152 -0.72 -5.20 -17.58
N ILE A 153 0.37 -4.47 -17.87
CA ILE A 153 1.40 -4.92 -18.82
C ILE A 153 2.03 -6.23 -18.37
N ARG A 154 2.29 -6.38 -17.06
CA ARG A 154 2.93 -7.57 -16.50
C ARG A 154 2.17 -8.88 -16.80
N ALA A 155 0.84 -8.81 -16.92
CA ALA A 155 0.01 -9.95 -17.28
C ALA A 155 0.40 -10.55 -18.66
N TYR A 156 0.87 -9.70 -19.57
CA TYR A 156 1.04 -10.03 -20.98
C TYR A 156 2.45 -9.79 -21.52
N GLU A 157 3.41 -9.39 -20.69
CA GLU A 157 4.79 -9.18 -21.12
C GLU A 157 5.40 -10.48 -21.70
N ILE A 158 6.08 -10.36 -22.85
CA ILE A 158 6.74 -11.50 -23.50
C ILE A 158 7.98 -11.92 -22.70
N LYS A 159 8.78 -10.95 -22.26
CA LYS A 159 9.95 -11.19 -21.41
C LYS A 159 9.57 -10.97 -19.94
N LYS A 160 9.34 -12.06 -19.21
CA LYS A 160 8.97 -12.00 -17.79
C LYS A 160 9.97 -11.16 -16.96
N GLY A 161 9.42 -10.34 -16.06
CA GLY A 161 10.11 -9.38 -15.21
C GLY A 161 10.53 -8.08 -15.91
N GLU A 162 10.16 -7.84 -17.17
CA GLU A 162 10.50 -6.60 -17.88
C GLU A 162 9.76 -5.39 -17.31
N ALA A 163 8.46 -5.50 -17.07
CA ALA A 163 7.65 -4.45 -16.44
C ALA A 163 8.16 -4.11 -15.03
N THR A 164 8.62 -5.10 -14.26
CA THR A 164 9.23 -4.87 -12.93
C THR A 164 10.54 -4.09 -13.05
N ARG A 165 11.43 -4.46 -13.97
CA ARG A 165 12.69 -3.73 -14.22
C ARG A 165 12.43 -2.29 -14.67
N VAL A 166 11.47 -2.08 -15.57
CA VAL A 166 11.09 -0.75 -16.04
C VAL A 166 10.48 0.07 -14.91
N TRP A 167 9.68 -0.55 -14.03
CA TRP A 167 9.12 0.12 -12.86
C TRP A 167 10.21 0.64 -11.91
N ASP A 168 11.25 -0.14 -11.64
CA ASP A 168 12.39 0.31 -10.83
C ASP A 168 13.14 1.48 -11.48
N ILE A 169 13.29 1.46 -12.82
CA ILE A 169 13.88 2.58 -13.58
C ILE A 169 13.02 3.84 -13.45
N ILE A 170 11.69 3.71 -13.58
CA ILE A 170 10.73 4.82 -13.42
C ILE A 170 10.85 5.43 -12.03
N GLN A 171 10.82 4.60 -10.97
CA GLN A 171 10.94 5.10 -9.60
C GLN A 171 12.26 5.88 -9.39
N ASN A 172 13.36 5.41 -9.97
CA ASN A 172 14.65 6.11 -9.92
C ASN A 172 14.65 7.44 -10.70
N GLN A 173 13.94 7.54 -11.84
CA GLN A 173 13.77 8.80 -12.56
C GLN A 173 12.99 9.83 -11.72
N PHE A 174 11.94 9.37 -11.05
CA PHE A 174 11.14 10.18 -10.14
C PHE A 174 11.95 10.60 -8.90
N ASP A 175 12.81 9.75 -8.35
CA ASP A 175 13.70 10.11 -7.24
C ASP A 175 14.63 11.29 -7.58
N ARG A 176 15.13 11.31 -8.82
CA ARG A 176 16.02 12.36 -9.35
C ARG A 176 15.26 13.63 -9.74
N ALA A 177 13.94 13.60 -9.83
CA ALA A 177 13.14 14.76 -10.21
C ALA A 177 13.03 15.76 -9.04
N ASN A 178 13.39 17.02 -9.30
CA ASN A 178 13.47 18.09 -8.29
C ASN A 178 12.55 19.29 -8.58
N CYS A 179 11.86 19.29 -9.71
CA CYS A 179 10.91 20.33 -10.08
C CYS A 179 9.75 19.77 -10.93
N LYS A 180 8.67 20.56 -11.08
CA LYS A 180 7.49 20.18 -11.88
C LYS A 180 7.83 19.74 -13.30
N GLY A 181 8.76 20.43 -13.97
CA GLY A 181 9.22 20.07 -15.32
C GLY A 181 9.89 18.70 -15.36
N SER A 182 10.79 18.41 -14.42
CA SER A 182 11.44 17.11 -14.32
C SER A 182 10.49 15.96 -13.96
N ILE A 183 9.46 16.21 -13.13
CA ILE A 183 8.40 15.22 -12.85
C ILE A 183 7.59 14.92 -14.12
N GLN A 184 7.23 15.96 -14.89
CA GLN A 184 6.52 15.77 -16.14
C GLN A 184 7.34 14.97 -17.15
N LYS A 185 8.64 15.26 -17.23
CA LYS A 185 9.59 14.49 -18.05
C LYS A 185 9.68 13.03 -17.60
N ALA A 186 9.88 12.77 -16.32
CA ALA A 186 9.93 11.40 -15.78
C ALA A 186 8.64 10.62 -16.05
N PHE A 187 7.48 11.29 -15.98
CA PHE A 187 6.21 10.67 -16.33
C PHE A 187 6.09 10.33 -17.83
N TYR A 188 6.57 11.22 -18.70
CA TYR A 188 6.60 11.00 -20.15
C TYR A 188 7.56 9.87 -20.52
N ASP A 189 8.80 9.95 -20.04
CA ASP A 189 9.86 8.97 -20.29
C ASP A 189 9.43 7.58 -19.77
N GLY A 190 8.89 7.52 -18.55
CA GLY A 190 8.33 6.29 -18.00
C GLY A 190 7.15 5.75 -18.80
N SER A 191 6.27 6.63 -19.31
CA SER A 191 5.17 6.20 -20.17
C SER A 191 5.65 5.56 -21.47
N GLN A 192 6.65 6.17 -22.11
CA GLN A 192 7.28 5.65 -23.34
C GLN A 192 8.01 4.33 -23.09
N GLN A 193 8.72 4.20 -21.97
CA GLN A 193 9.39 2.95 -21.59
C GLN A 193 8.39 1.81 -21.42
N LEU A 194 7.23 2.08 -20.81
CA LEU A 194 6.15 1.09 -20.71
C LEU A 194 5.53 0.76 -22.07
N ASP A 195 5.39 1.73 -22.98
CA ASP A 195 4.88 1.51 -24.34
C ASP A 195 5.80 0.61 -25.18
N GLN A 196 7.10 0.60 -24.88
CA GLN A 196 8.11 -0.21 -25.58
C GLN A 196 8.13 -1.67 -25.12
N ILE A 197 7.49 -2.01 -24.00
CA ILE A 197 7.43 -3.39 -23.51
C ILE A 197 6.58 -4.22 -24.46
N LYS A 198 7.19 -5.25 -25.04
CA LYS A 198 6.47 -6.15 -25.95
C LYS A 198 5.51 -7.03 -25.15
N THR A 199 4.25 -7.06 -25.59
CA THR A 199 3.18 -7.84 -24.95
C THR A 199 2.48 -8.76 -25.95
N TYR A 200 1.91 -9.85 -25.45
CA TYR A 200 0.94 -10.64 -26.20
C TYR A 200 -0.34 -9.82 -26.41
N ASN A 201 -0.87 -9.85 -27.64
CA ASN A 201 -2.17 -9.26 -27.91
C ASN A 201 -3.27 -10.23 -27.43
N VAL A 202 -4.01 -9.82 -26.40
CA VAL A 202 -5.09 -10.62 -25.80
C VAL A 202 -6.40 -9.86 -25.97
N ASN A 203 -7.42 -10.53 -26.51
CA ASN A 203 -8.73 -9.92 -26.70
C ASN A 203 -9.30 -9.51 -25.34
N GLU A 204 -10.03 -8.38 -25.30
CA GLU A 204 -10.60 -7.85 -24.07
C GLU A 204 -11.46 -8.87 -23.30
N LYS A 205 -12.21 -9.71 -24.03
CA LYS A 205 -13.03 -10.81 -23.48
C LYS A 205 -12.24 -11.97 -22.86
N GLU A 206 -10.96 -12.09 -23.18
CA GLU A 206 -10.04 -13.14 -22.70
C GLU A 206 -9.17 -12.67 -21.54
N LYS A 207 -9.10 -11.35 -21.29
CA LYS A 207 -8.32 -10.77 -20.20
C LYS A 207 -8.90 -11.15 -18.85
N MET A 208 -8.08 -11.78 -18.01
CA MET A 208 -8.41 -12.11 -16.63
C MET A 208 -8.08 -10.95 -15.71
N ARG A 209 -9.00 -10.61 -14.80
CA ARG A 209 -8.87 -9.51 -13.85
C ARG A 209 -9.02 -10.00 -12.43
N ILE A 210 -7.99 -9.75 -11.62
CA ILE A 210 -7.95 -10.13 -10.22
C ILE A 210 -7.78 -8.89 -9.36
N GLY A 211 -8.72 -8.71 -8.42
CA GLY A 211 -8.64 -7.66 -7.41
C GLY A 211 -7.77 -8.11 -6.25
N ILE A 212 -7.01 -7.22 -5.64
CA ILE A 212 -6.34 -7.46 -4.36
C ILE A 212 -6.96 -6.53 -3.32
N VAL A 213 -7.50 -7.11 -2.26
CA VAL A 213 -8.07 -6.41 -1.10
C VAL A 213 -7.34 -6.82 0.17
N GLY A 214 -7.48 -6.07 1.26
CA GLY A 214 -6.75 -6.34 2.48
C GLY A 214 -6.43 -5.09 3.29
N GLU A 215 -5.69 -5.33 4.37
CA GLU A 215 -5.08 -4.27 5.18
C GLU A 215 -4.03 -3.51 4.34
N ILE A 216 -3.99 -2.17 4.49
CA ILE A 216 -3.24 -1.29 3.58
C ILE A 216 -1.76 -1.65 3.47
N TYR A 217 -1.10 -2.04 4.56
CA TYR A 217 0.33 -2.30 4.55
C TYR A 217 0.65 -3.56 3.74
N VAL A 218 -0.08 -4.65 3.98
CA VAL A 218 0.13 -5.90 3.23
C VAL A 218 -0.36 -5.82 1.78
N VAL A 219 -1.33 -4.95 1.48
CA VAL A 219 -1.76 -4.71 0.09
C VAL A 219 -0.72 -3.89 -0.66
N MET A 220 -0.16 -2.84 -0.05
CA MET A 220 0.74 -1.90 -0.73
C MET A 220 2.20 -2.36 -0.78
N GLU A 221 2.67 -3.12 0.21
CA GLU A 221 4.10 -3.45 0.31
C GLU A 221 4.43 -4.84 -0.26
N ALA A 222 4.96 -4.85 -1.49
CA ALA A 222 5.28 -6.08 -2.22
C ALA A 222 6.35 -6.95 -1.53
N SER A 223 7.26 -6.36 -0.74
CA SER A 223 8.33 -7.11 -0.08
C SER A 223 7.84 -8.08 1.00
N ILE A 224 6.62 -7.88 1.51
CA ILE A 224 6.08 -8.69 2.61
C ILE A 224 4.87 -9.53 2.22
N ASN A 225 4.34 -9.35 1.01
CA ASN A 225 3.11 -10.03 0.55
C ASN A 225 3.37 -11.08 -0.53
N MET A 226 4.59 -11.62 -0.58
CA MET A 226 5.06 -12.59 -1.58
C MET A 226 5.06 -12.03 -3.02
N LYS A 227 5.16 -10.71 -3.18
CA LYS A 227 5.06 -10.02 -4.47
C LYS A 227 3.81 -10.44 -5.25
N MET A 228 2.65 -10.42 -4.58
CA MET A 228 1.40 -10.97 -5.11
C MET A 228 1.04 -10.45 -6.51
N GLU A 229 1.26 -9.15 -6.78
CA GLU A 229 1.02 -8.57 -8.10
C GLU A 229 1.93 -9.14 -9.19
N GLU A 230 3.18 -9.45 -8.85
CA GLU A 230 4.13 -10.06 -9.78
C GLU A 230 3.73 -11.51 -10.07
N LEU A 231 3.37 -12.25 -9.00
CA LEU A 231 2.91 -13.63 -9.11
C LEU A 231 1.67 -13.74 -10.02
N LEU A 232 0.63 -12.95 -9.77
CA LEU A 232 -0.60 -12.98 -10.56
C LEU A 232 -0.38 -12.54 -12.01
N GLY A 233 0.46 -11.52 -12.23
CA GLY A 233 0.84 -11.10 -13.58
C GLY A 233 1.57 -12.22 -14.33
N ASN A 234 2.46 -12.96 -13.66
CA ASN A 234 3.13 -14.11 -14.26
C ASN A 234 2.16 -15.24 -14.63
N LEU A 235 1.06 -15.38 -13.88
CA LEU A 235 -0.03 -16.33 -14.15
C LEU A 235 -1.05 -15.84 -15.20
N GLY A 236 -0.84 -14.65 -15.78
CA GLY A 236 -1.63 -14.11 -16.89
C GLY A 236 -2.84 -13.27 -16.47
N ALA A 237 -2.85 -12.72 -15.25
CA ALA A 237 -3.93 -11.87 -14.75
C ALA A 237 -3.54 -10.38 -14.70
N GLU A 238 -4.41 -9.50 -15.21
CA GLU A 238 -4.38 -8.08 -14.87
C GLU A 238 -4.75 -7.91 -13.40
N VAL A 239 -3.92 -7.18 -12.66
CA VAL A 239 -4.11 -6.97 -11.23
C VAL A 239 -4.58 -5.55 -10.96
N GLU A 240 -5.49 -5.37 -10.01
CA GLU A 240 -5.80 -4.06 -9.43
C GLU A 240 -5.85 -4.17 -7.91
N ARG A 241 -5.18 -3.26 -7.21
CA ARG A 241 -5.20 -3.20 -5.74
C ARG A 241 -6.33 -2.30 -5.25
N SER A 242 -6.84 -2.56 -4.06
CA SER A 242 -7.84 -1.70 -3.40
C SER A 242 -7.25 -0.37 -2.93
N GLN A 243 -5.94 -0.34 -2.64
CA GLN A 243 -5.28 0.81 -2.02
C GLN A 243 -4.21 1.38 -2.93
N TYR A 244 -4.33 2.67 -3.27
CA TYR A 244 -3.29 3.46 -3.94
C TYR A 244 -3.00 4.73 -3.15
N LEU A 245 -1.76 5.21 -3.20
CA LEU A 245 -1.33 6.31 -2.35
C LEU A 245 -2.04 7.63 -2.69
N SER A 246 -2.30 7.91 -3.98
CA SER A 246 -3.05 9.11 -4.38
C SER A 246 -4.47 9.11 -3.82
N GLN A 247 -5.13 7.95 -3.84
CA GLN A 247 -6.50 7.79 -3.32
C GLN A 247 -6.49 7.94 -1.80
N TRP A 248 -5.52 7.31 -1.12
CA TRP A 248 -5.38 7.43 0.33
C TRP A 248 -5.09 8.87 0.77
N VAL A 249 -4.18 9.58 0.10
CA VAL A 249 -3.87 11.00 0.38
C VAL A 249 -5.09 11.87 0.09
N ALA A 250 -5.78 11.64 -1.04
CA ALA A 250 -6.98 12.40 -1.38
C ALA A 250 -8.08 12.25 -0.33
N TYR A 251 -8.30 11.03 0.19
CA TYR A 251 -9.32 10.79 1.19
C TYR A 251 -8.95 11.33 2.58
N ASN A 252 -7.71 11.12 3.03
CA ASN A 252 -7.31 11.39 4.42
C ASN A 252 -6.74 12.78 4.65
N ALA A 253 -6.15 13.41 3.62
CA ALA A 253 -5.41 14.66 3.77
C ALA A 253 -6.01 15.84 2.99
N LEU A 254 -6.82 15.59 1.95
CA LEU A 254 -7.50 16.68 1.23
C LEU A 254 -8.87 16.99 1.86
N PRO A 255 -9.30 18.26 1.84
CA PRO A 255 -10.64 18.63 2.26
C PRO A 255 -11.73 17.88 1.49
N ALA A 256 -12.83 17.54 2.18
CA ALA A 256 -13.92 16.72 1.66
C ALA A 256 -14.55 17.25 0.36
N PHE A 257 -14.51 18.56 0.12
CA PHE A 257 -15.05 19.19 -1.09
C PHE A 257 -14.17 19.01 -2.35
N ILE A 258 -12.90 18.61 -2.21
CA ILE A 258 -11.95 18.55 -3.34
C ILE A 258 -12.00 17.19 -4.04
N ASN A 259 -12.08 16.07 -3.31
CA ASN A 259 -12.25 14.74 -3.94
C ASN A 259 -12.43 13.61 -2.90
N GLN A 260 -13.66 13.29 -2.52
CA GLN A 260 -13.95 12.10 -1.68
C GLN A 260 -14.87 11.08 -2.36
N THR A 261 -15.11 11.19 -3.67
CA THR A 261 -16.12 10.36 -4.35
C THR A 261 -15.83 8.87 -4.27
N HIS A 262 -14.60 8.45 -4.56
CA HIS A 262 -14.28 7.03 -4.66
C HIS A 262 -14.33 6.29 -3.31
N GLU A 263 -13.56 6.73 -2.31
CA GLU A 263 -13.51 6.03 -1.01
C GLU A 263 -14.87 6.04 -0.31
N VAL A 264 -15.63 7.14 -0.39
CA VAL A 264 -16.99 7.21 0.18
C VAL A 264 -17.92 6.23 -0.53
N GLU A 265 -17.80 6.07 -1.84
CA GLU A 265 -18.57 5.07 -2.60
C GLU A 265 -18.20 3.64 -2.17
N ILE A 266 -16.91 3.33 -2.03
CA ILE A 266 -16.43 2.03 -1.54
C ILE A 266 -16.98 1.74 -0.14
N LEU A 267 -16.89 2.71 0.78
CA LEU A 267 -17.42 2.56 2.14
C LEU A 267 -18.94 2.33 2.14
N LYS A 268 -19.69 2.99 1.26
CA LYS A 268 -21.13 2.75 1.07
C LYS A 268 -21.42 1.34 0.57
N LYS A 269 -20.60 0.81 -0.34
CA LYS A 269 -20.71 -0.59 -0.81
C LYS A 269 -20.43 -1.59 0.32
N GLY A 270 -19.58 -1.23 1.29
CA GLY A 270 -19.27 -2.05 2.46
C GLY A 270 -20.28 -1.96 3.61
N GLU A 271 -21.07 -0.88 3.67
CA GLU A 271 -22.08 -0.61 4.71
C GLU A 271 -23.03 -1.80 5.01
N PRO A 272 -23.58 -2.52 4.02
CA PRO A 272 -24.52 -3.62 4.29
C PRO A 272 -23.88 -4.80 5.01
N TYR A 273 -22.56 -4.89 5.02
CA TYR A 273 -21.79 -5.99 5.60
C TYR A 273 -21.11 -5.58 6.90
N ILE A 274 -20.53 -4.39 6.94
CA ILE A 274 -19.86 -3.80 8.11
C ILE A 274 -20.40 -2.37 8.28
N PRO A 275 -21.46 -2.17 9.09
CA PRO A 275 -22.07 -0.85 9.27
C PRO A 275 -21.12 0.11 10.00
N ILE A 276 -20.44 -0.37 11.04
CA ILE A 276 -19.56 0.45 11.86
C ILE A 276 -18.13 0.37 11.33
N ASN A 277 -17.46 1.51 11.14
CA ASN A 277 -16.05 1.50 10.76
C ASN A 277 -15.16 1.05 11.94
N ILE A 278 -14.64 -0.16 11.84
CA ILE A 278 -13.77 -0.79 12.85
C ILE A 278 -12.26 -0.60 12.57
N GLY A 279 -11.91 0.21 11.57
CA GLY A 279 -10.51 0.44 11.18
C GLY A 279 -9.87 -0.75 10.47
N GLY A 280 -8.55 -0.71 10.28
CA GLY A 280 -7.78 -1.78 9.60
C GLY A 280 -8.19 -2.02 8.15
N HIS A 281 -8.88 -1.07 7.52
CA HIS A 281 -9.48 -1.18 6.18
C HIS A 281 -10.57 -2.25 6.03
N ALA A 282 -11.15 -2.75 7.13
CA ALA A 282 -12.14 -3.83 7.06
C ALA A 282 -13.38 -3.51 6.21
N LYS A 283 -13.97 -2.35 6.44
CA LYS A 283 -15.14 -1.88 5.68
C LYS A 283 -14.78 -1.62 4.21
N GLN A 284 -13.58 -1.11 3.94
CA GLN A 284 -13.05 -0.94 2.60
C GLN A 284 -12.86 -2.28 1.90
N THR A 285 -12.27 -3.27 2.57
CA THR A 285 -12.02 -4.62 2.03
C THR A 285 -13.32 -5.22 1.49
N VAL A 286 -14.39 -5.23 2.30
CA VAL A 286 -15.69 -5.75 1.84
C VAL A 286 -16.31 -4.88 0.74
N GLY A 287 -16.17 -3.55 0.83
CA GLY A 287 -16.66 -2.62 -0.20
C GLY A 287 -15.98 -2.79 -1.55
N HIS A 288 -14.68 -3.05 -1.57
CA HIS A 288 -13.92 -3.31 -2.79
C HIS A 288 -14.26 -4.67 -3.41
N ILE A 289 -14.57 -5.70 -2.62
CA ILE A 289 -15.05 -6.98 -3.18
C ILE A 289 -16.35 -6.76 -3.96
N VAL A 290 -17.27 -5.95 -3.41
CA VAL A 290 -18.51 -5.56 -4.09
C VAL A 290 -18.20 -4.74 -5.35
N ASP A 291 -17.29 -3.77 -5.27
CA ASP A 291 -16.88 -2.94 -6.42
C ASP A 291 -16.28 -3.79 -7.55
N TYR A 292 -15.35 -4.68 -7.23
CA TYR A 292 -14.72 -5.56 -8.21
C TYR A 292 -15.73 -6.50 -8.87
N SER A 293 -16.68 -7.04 -8.10
CA SER A 293 -17.79 -7.82 -8.66
C SER A 293 -18.63 -7.00 -9.65
N GLN A 294 -19.04 -5.78 -9.28
CA GLN A 294 -19.82 -4.89 -10.14
C GLN A 294 -19.07 -4.49 -11.43
N ARG A 295 -17.74 -4.39 -11.35
CA ARG A 295 -16.86 -4.09 -12.49
C ARG A 295 -16.46 -5.32 -13.32
N GLY A 296 -17.00 -6.50 -13.00
CA GLY A 296 -16.79 -7.72 -13.76
C GLY A 296 -15.41 -8.34 -13.59
N PHE A 297 -14.77 -8.18 -12.43
CA PHE A 297 -13.55 -8.91 -12.09
C PHE A 297 -13.85 -10.40 -11.92
N ASP A 298 -12.87 -11.24 -12.24
CA ASP A 298 -13.04 -12.69 -12.25
C ASP A 298 -12.82 -13.33 -10.88
N GLY A 299 -12.11 -12.64 -9.99
CA GLY A 299 -11.86 -13.07 -8.64
C GLY A 299 -11.13 -12.02 -7.82
N VAL A 300 -11.04 -12.26 -6.52
CA VAL A 300 -10.37 -11.38 -5.57
C VAL A 300 -9.42 -12.19 -4.69
N ILE A 301 -8.23 -11.66 -4.45
CA ILE A 301 -7.32 -12.13 -3.40
C ILE A 301 -7.43 -11.18 -2.21
N HIS A 302 -7.78 -11.72 -1.07
CA HIS A 302 -7.82 -11.03 0.21
C HIS A 302 -6.51 -11.32 0.97
N LEU A 303 -5.68 -10.30 1.14
CA LEU A 303 -4.45 -10.34 1.91
C LEU A 303 -4.73 -9.81 3.31
N MET A 304 -4.79 -10.71 4.30
CA MET A 304 -4.96 -10.31 5.69
C MET A 304 -3.65 -10.53 6.46
N PRO A 305 -3.21 -9.58 7.30
CA PRO A 305 -2.10 -9.84 8.19
C PRO A 305 -2.53 -10.71 9.37
N PHE A 306 -1.68 -11.65 9.76
CA PHE A 306 -1.88 -12.42 10.98
C PHE A 306 -1.96 -11.46 12.19
N GLY A 307 -2.87 -11.76 13.12
CA GLY A 307 -3.16 -10.91 14.29
C GLY A 307 -3.98 -9.64 13.98
N CYS A 308 -4.39 -9.39 12.74
CA CYS A 308 -5.23 -8.25 12.39
C CYS A 308 -6.71 -8.51 12.71
N LEU A 309 -7.20 -7.97 13.84
CA LEU A 309 -8.59 -8.15 14.28
C LEU A 309 -9.62 -7.63 13.26
N PRO A 310 -9.48 -6.41 12.67
CA PRO A 310 -10.45 -5.95 11.69
C PRO A 310 -10.55 -6.85 10.45
N GLU A 311 -9.43 -7.34 9.92
CA GLU A 311 -9.46 -8.23 8.75
C GLU A 311 -9.92 -9.65 9.07
N LEU A 312 -9.80 -10.10 10.32
CA LEU A 312 -10.47 -11.34 10.76
C LEU A 312 -12.00 -11.20 10.68
N VAL A 313 -12.54 -10.03 11.02
CA VAL A 313 -13.97 -9.73 10.83
C VAL A 313 -14.32 -9.76 9.34
N SER A 314 -13.54 -9.07 8.49
CA SER A 314 -13.70 -9.12 7.02
C SER A 314 -13.72 -10.56 6.51
N GLN A 315 -12.73 -11.37 6.90
CA GLN A 315 -12.60 -12.78 6.51
C GLN A 315 -13.86 -13.59 6.86
N SER A 316 -14.46 -13.39 8.03
CA SER A 316 -15.66 -14.12 8.45
C SER A 316 -16.89 -13.82 7.58
N ILE A 317 -16.93 -12.65 6.94
CA ILE A 317 -18.07 -12.18 6.14
C ILE A 317 -17.87 -12.50 4.65
N ILE A 318 -16.61 -12.59 4.19
CA ILE A 318 -16.25 -12.83 2.78
C ILE A 318 -16.99 -14.03 2.15
N PRO A 319 -17.15 -15.21 2.79
CA PRO A 319 -17.89 -16.32 2.19
C PRO A 319 -19.31 -15.95 1.77
N LYS A 320 -20.01 -15.15 2.59
CA LYS A 320 -21.37 -14.67 2.29
C LYS A 320 -21.38 -13.74 1.08
N ILE A 321 -20.40 -12.82 1.00
CA ILE A 321 -20.25 -11.89 -0.14
C ILE A 321 -19.91 -12.65 -1.42
N SER A 322 -18.96 -13.60 -1.33
CA SER A 322 -18.52 -14.42 -2.46
C SER A 322 -19.68 -15.22 -3.05
N GLN A 323 -20.53 -15.80 -2.20
CA GLN A 323 -21.71 -16.53 -2.62
C GLN A 323 -22.79 -15.62 -3.22
N SER A 324 -23.11 -14.50 -2.57
CA SER A 324 -24.18 -13.59 -3.01
C SER A 324 -23.86 -12.90 -4.34
N LEU A 325 -22.58 -12.55 -4.56
CA LEU A 325 -22.11 -11.86 -5.75
C LEU A 325 -21.53 -12.79 -6.81
N ASN A 326 -21.46 -14.10 -6.53
CA ASN A 326 -20.84 -15.11 -7.39
C ASN A 326 -19.42 -14.73 -7.87
N ILE A 327 -18.64 -14.06 -7.01
CA ILE A 327 -17.23 -13.72 -7.24
C ILE A 327 -16.35 -14.60 -6.34
N PRO A 328 -15.44 -15.42 -6.89
CA PRO A 328 -14.48 -16.19 -6.09
C PRO A 328 -13.56 -15.27 -5.29
N VAL A 329 -13.39 -15.55 -3.99
CA VAL A 329 -12.44 -14.84 -3.13
C VAL A 329 -11.49 -15.83 -2.45
N LEU A 330 -10.18 -15.65 -2.64
CA LEU A 330 -9.13 -16.41 -1.94
C LEU A 330 -8.58 -15.55 -0.79
N THR A 331 -8.70 -16.03 0.45
CA THR A 331 -8.05 -15.37 1.60
C THR A 331 -6.68 -16.01 1.89
N LEU A 332 -5.66 -15.17 1.99
CA LEU A 332 -4.29 -15.51 2.38
C LEU A 332 -3.92 -14.73 3.64
N SER A 333 -3.51 -15.47 4.68
CA SER A 333 -2.91 -14.88 5.88
C SER A 333 -1.43 -14.64 5.63
N ILE A 334 -0.96 -13.43 5.93
CA ILE A 334 0.44 -13.02 5.81
C ILE A 334 1.05 -12.93 7.21
N ASP A 335 2.12 -13.67 7.45
CA ASP A 335 2.82 -13.76 8.73
C ASP A 335 4.34 -13.86 8.55
N GLU A 336 5.07 -14.01 9.65
CA GLU A 336 6.53 -13.98 9.70
C GLU A 336 7.20 -15.26 9.18
N GLN A 337 6.41 -16.33 9.08
CA GLN A 337 6.85 -17.65 8.65
C GLN A 337 6.31 -18.02 7.27
N SER A 338 5.66 -17.06 6.59
CA SER A 338 4.74 -17.34 5.49
C SER A 338 5.28 -18.42 4.57
N GLY A 339 4.66 -19.60 4.63
CA GLY A 339 5.06 -20.79 3.88
C GLY A 339 4.81 -20.54 2.40
N THR A 340 5.73 -19.83 1.76
CA THR A 340 5.57 -19.23 0.42
C THR A 340 5.14 -20.27 -0.59
N ALA A 341 5.65 -21.51 -0.47
CA ALA A 341 5.28 -22.63 -1.31
C ALA A 341 3.79 -23.02 -1.20
N ASN A 342 3.24 -23.11 0.01
CA ASN A 342 1.83 -23.45 0.21
C ASN A 342 0.92 -22.34 -0.33
N SER A 343 1.24 -21.08 -0.01
CA SER A 343 0.50 -19.92 -0.54
C SER A 343 0.55 -19.86 -2.07
N LEU A 344 1.70 -20.16 -2.68
CA LEU A 344 1.86 -20.21 -4.13
C LEU A 344 0.93 -21.25 -4.77
N THR A 345 0.93 -22.50 -4.28
CA THR A 345 0.05 -23.55 -4.81
C THR A 345 -1.44 -23.19 -4.67
N ARG A 346 -1.82 -22.53 -3.57
CA ARG A 346 -3.21 -22.06 -3.38
C ARG A 346 -3.59 -20.96 -4.38
N VAL A 347 -2.67 -20.06 -4.70
CA VAL A 347 -2.88 -19.02 -5.71
C VAL A 347 -2.98 -19.64 -7.11
N GLU A 348 -2.11 -20.58 -7.46
CA GLU A 348 -2.14 -21.29 -8.74
C GLU A 348 -3.48 -22.03 -8.92
N ALA A 349 -3.89 -22.82 -7.92
CA ALA A 349 -5.17 -23.52 -7.94
C ALA A 349 -6.37 -22.56 -8.04
N PHE A 350 -6.29 -21.39 -7.40
CA PHE A 350 -7.33 -20.36 -7.51
C PHE A 350 -7.41 -19.76 -8.90
N ILE A 351 -6.27 -19.50 -9.55
CA ILE A 351 -6.25 -19.04 -10.94
C ILE A 351 -6.82 -20.11 -11.89
N ASP A 352 -6.50 -21.37 -11.68
CA ASP A 352 -7.04 -22.47 -12.51
C ASP A 352 -8.56 -22.63 -12.34
N LEU A 353 -9.08 -22.48 -11.11
CA LEU A 353 -10.51 -22.42 -10.84
C LEU A 353 -11.18 -21.29 -11.64
N ILE A 354 -10.57 -20.10 -11.68
CA ILE A 354 -11.07 -18.95 -12.41
C ILE A 354 -11.07 -19.21 -13.92
N LYS A 355 -9.96 -19.74 -14.47
CA LYS A 355 -9.88 -20.14 -15.88
C LYS A 355 -10.99 -21.11 -16.25
N GLY A 356 -11.21 -22.13 -15.42
CA GLY A 356 -12.29 -23.11 -15.62
C GLY A 356 -13.69 -22.48 -15.63
N LYS A 357 -13.97 -21.54 -14.72
CA LYS A 357 -15.25 -20.80 -14.70
C LYS A 357 -15.43 -19.92 -15.94
N ARG A 358 -14.35 -19.33 -16.46
CA ARG A 358 -14.40 -18.49 -17.66
C ARG A 358 -14.68 -19.31 -18.92
N ILE A 359 -14.02 -20.46 -19.07
CA ILE A 359 -14.24 -21.35 -20.23
C ILE A 359 -15.73 -21.69 -20.34
N LYS A 360 -16.37 -22.08 -19.22
CA LYS A 360 -17.81 -22.39 -19.17
C LYS A 360 -18.74 -21.21 -19.48
N LYS A 361 -18.28 -19.96 -19.36
CA LYS A 361 -19.06 -18.75 -19.70
C LYS A 361 -18.90 -18.34 -21.17
N ILE A 362 -17.80 -18.74 -21.81
CA ILE A 362 -17.44 -18.37 -23.19
C ILE A 362 -17.90 -19.44 -24.19
N SER A 363 -17.94 -20.71 -23.77
CA SER A 363 -18.63 -21.82 -24.44
C SER A 363 -20.14 -21.67 -24.34
#